data_AF-A0A6V8NIZ2-F1
#
_entry.id   AF-A0A6V8NIZ2-F1
#
_cell.length_a   1.000
_cell.length_b   1.000
_cell.length_c   1.000
_cell.angle_alpha   90.00
_cell.angle_beta   90.00
_cell.angle_gamma   90.00
#
_symmetry.space_group_name_H-M   'P 1'
#
loop_
_entity.id
_entity.type
_entity.pdbx_description
1 polymer ?
#
loop_
_entity_poly.entity_id
_entity_poly.type
_entity_poly.pdbx_seq_one_letter_code
_entity_poly.pdbx_strand_id
1 'polypeptide(L)'
;KAVVMPEQGKIEIREFPFPDHLEDGAMIVRPIMSGICGTDKHAFRGESVQYAGTEREIFGSYPVIPGHESVAVVVEITPKAMSDIELYV
;
A
#
# COMPACT_ATOMS: atom_id res chain seq x y z
N LYS A 1 2.10 -11.45 6.30
CA LYS A 1 1.46 -11.97 5.07
C LYS A 1 0.88 -10.81 4.29
N ALA A 2 0.96 -10.83 2.97
CA ALA A 2 0.31 -9.85 2.11
C ALA A 2 -0.22 -10.52 0.85
N VAL A 3 -1.26 -9.93 0.27
CA VAL A 3 -1.73 -10.22 -1.09
C VAL A 3 -0.73 -9.58 -2.06
N VAL A 4 -0.23 -10.36 -3.01
CA VAL A 4 0.73 -9.91 -4.02
C VAL A 4 0.14 -10.17 -5.39
N MET A 5 0.26 -9.19 -6.28
CA MET A 5 0.01 -9.34 -7.71
C MET A 5 1.37 -9.48 -8.40
N PRO A 6 1.84 -10.72 -8.67
CA PRO A 6 3.15 -10.93 -9.30
C PRO A 6 3.16 -10.60 -10.79
N GLU A 7 1.99 -10.66 -11.43
CA GLU A 7 1.75 -10.36 -12.84
C GLU A 7 0.24 -10.11 -13.04
N GLN A 8 -0.12 -9.61 -14.23
CA GLN A 8 -1.52 -9.42 -14.65
C GLN A 8 -2.35 -10.70 -14.44
N GLY A 9 -3.55 -10.54 -13.89
CA GLY A 9 -4.53 -11.63 -13.74
C GLY A 9 -4.18 -12.64 -12.64
N LYS A 10 -3.11 -12.43 -11.86
CA LYS A 10 -2.66 -13.36 -10.83
C LYS A 10 -2.58 -12.70 -9.47
N ILE A 11 -3.03 -13.42 -8.45
CA ILE A 11 -2.90 -13.04 -7.05
C ILE A 11 -2.34 -14.23 -6.28
N GLU A 12 -1.42 -13.96 -5.36
CA GLU A 12 -0.91 -14.93 -4.41
C GLU A 12 -0.71 -14.32 -3.03
N ILE A 13 -0.69 -15.16 -1.99
CA ILE A 13 -0.37 -14.73 -0.64
C ILE A 13 1.11 -15.04 -0.39
N ARG A 14 1.90 -14.02 -0.06
CA ARG A 14 3.31 -14.19 0.34
C ARG A 14 3.51 -13.83 1.81
N GLU A 15 4.54 -14.43 2.40
CA GLU A 15 5.08 -14.00 3.68
C GLU A 15 6.20 -13.00 3.44
N PHE A 16 6.26 -11.98 4.29
CA PHE A 16 7.29 -10.95 4.28
C PHE A 16 7.83 -10.83 5.70
N PRO A 17 9.13 -10.54 5.88
CA PRO A 17 9.67 -10.26 7.20
C PRO A 17 8.95 -9.06 7.80
N PHE A 18 8.80 -9.07 9.12
CA PHE A 18 8.42 -7.87 9.84
C PHE A 18 9.57 -6.85 9.70
N PRO A 19 9.30 -5.53 9.53
CA PRO A 19 10.34 -4.53 9.46
C PRO A 19 11.27 -4.61 10.67
N ASP A 20 12.59 -4.61 10.44
CA ASP A 20 13.60 -4.69 11.51
C ASP A 20 13.99 -3.32 12.06
N HIS A 21 13.62 -2.24 11.37
CA HIS A 21 13.77 -0.86 11.81
C HIS A 21 12.68 0.04 11.21
N LEU A 22 12.50 1.21 11.81
CA LEU A 22 11.69 2.31 11.28
C LEU A 22 12.59 3.42 10.76
N GLU A 23 12.33 3.88 9.54
CA GLU A 23 12.92 5.11 9.02
C GLU A 23 12.43 6.34 9.81
N ASP A 24 13.26 7.39 9.86
CA ASP A 24 12.89 8.64 10.53
C ASP A 24 11.63 9.26 9.87
N GLY A 25 10.59 9.52 10.66
CA GLY A 25 9.30 9.99 10.16
C GLY A 25 8.33 8.88 9.75
N ALA A 26 8.67 7.60 9.94
CA ALA A 26 7.78 6.48 9.67
C ALA A 26 7.02 5.97 10.91
N MET A 27 6.03 5.12 10.66
CA MET A 27 5.28 4.35 11.65
C MET A 27 4.97 2.94 11.11
N ILE A 28 4.83 1.97 12.01
CA ILE A 28 4.29 0.64 11.68
C ILE A 28 2.83 0.61 12.08
N VAL A 29 2.00 0.16 11.16
CA VAL A 29 0.57 -0.07 11.41
C VAL A 29 0.24 -1.56 11.24
N ARG A 30 -0.68 -2.05 12.07
CA ARG A 30 -1.32 -3.34 11.90
C ARG A 30 -2.64 -3.14 11.15
N PRO A 31 -2.74 -3.58 9.88
CA PRO A 31 -3.97 -3.44 9.12
C PRO A 31 -5.14 -4.16 9.80
N ILE A 32 -6.31 -3.53 9.82
CA ILE A 32 -7.59 -4.14 10.22
C ILE A 32 -8.39 -4.50 8.96
N MET A 33 -8.46 -3.57 8.01
CA MET A 33 -9.18 -3.73 6.74
C MET A 33 -8.51 -2.90 5.65
N SER A 34 -8.68 -3.33 4.40
CA SER A 34 -8.26 -2.57 3.22
C SER A 34 -9.37 -2.66 2.17
N GLY A 35 -9.76 -1.52 1.62
CA GLY A 35 -10.71 -1.42 0.51
C GLY A 35 -10.13 -1.99 -0.77
N ILE A 36 -11.02 -2.38 -1.69
CA ILE A 36 -10.65 -2.74 -3.06
C ILE A 36 -11.16 -1.64 -3.98
N CYS A 37 -10.24 -0.85 -4.51
CA CYS A 37 -10.51 0.25 -5.39
C CYS A 37 -10.76 -0.23 -6.83
N GLY A 38 -11.24 0.66 -7.69
CA GLY A 38 -11.27 0.42 -9.15
C GLY A 38 -9.87 0.21 -9.73
N THR A 39 -8.88 0.97 -9.25
CA THR A 39 -7.47 0.89 -9.70
C THR A 39 -6.83 -0.47 -9.42
N ASP A 40 -7.20 -1.14 -8.32
CA ASP A 40 -6.76 -2.50 -8.05
C ASP A 40 -7.28 -3.49 -9.10
N LYS A 41 -8.51 -3.28 -9.60
CA LYS A 41 -9.11 -4.10 -10.66
C LYS A 41 -8.48 -3.82 -12.01
N HIS A 42 -8.19 -2.56 -12.31
CA HIS A 42 -7.46 -2.14 -13.52
C HIS A 42 -6.08 -2.79 -13.55
N ALA A 43 -5.33 -2.71 -12.44
CA ALA A 43 -4.07 -3.42 -12.26
C ALA A 43 -4.26 -4.93 -12.48
N PHE A 44 -5.23 -5.58 -11.80
CA PHE A 44 -5.47 -7.01 -12.02
C PHE A 44 -5.75 -7.39 -13.47
N ARG A 45 -6.42 -6.52 -14.24
CA ARG A 45 -6.68 -6.70 -15.67
C ARG A 45 -5.50 -6.32 -16.58
N GLY A 46 -4.37 -5.89 -16.03
CA GLY A 46 -3.19 -5.45 -16.76
C GLY A 46 -3.37 -4.11 -17.46
N GLU A 47 -4.38 -3.35 -17.07
CA GLU A 47 -4.59 -1.96 -17.44
C GLU A 47 -3.61 -1.13 -16.59
N SER A 48 -2.31 -1.29 -16.87
CA SER A 48 -1.21 -0.80 -16.04
C SER A 48 -1.03 0.71 -16.13
N VAL A 49 -1.69 1.38 -17.09
CA VAL A 49 -1.64 2.84 -17.22
C VAL A 49 -2.78 3.45 -16.41
N GLN A 50 -2.44 4.01 -15.25
CA GLN A 50 -3.37 4.82 -14.45
C GLN A 50 -3.33 6.28 -14.92
N TYR A 51 -4.48 6.94 -14.89
CA TYR A 51 -4.63 8.33 -15.37
C TYR A 51 -4.16 8.55 -16.82
N ALA A 52 -4.40 7.55 -17.68
CA ALA A 52 -3.98 7.57 -19.08
C ALA A 52 -4.41 8.86 -19.80
N GLY A 53 -3.46 9.49 -20.51
CA GLY A 53 -3.70 10.73 -21.25
C GLY A 53 -3.76 12.00 -20.38
N THR A 54 -3.36 11.92 -19.11
CA THR A 54 -3.21 13.10 -18.22
C THR A 54 -1.74 13.34 -17.88
N GLU A 55 -1.41 14.52 -17.35
CA GLU A 55 -0.05 14.81 -16.85
C GLU A 55 0.40 13.91 -15.69
N ARG A 56 -0.53 13.17 -15.06
CA ARG A 56 -0.28 12.25 -13.95
C ARG A 56 -0.31 10.79 -14.38
N GLU A 57 -0.10 10.51 -15.66
CA GLU A 57 -0.03 9.14 -16.16
C GLU A 57 1.05 8.34 -15.42
N ILE A 58 0.66 7.18 -14.89
CA ILE A 58 1.56 6.30 -14.13
C ILE A 58 1.45 4.89 -14.69
N PHE A 59 2.61 4.28 -14.93
CA PHE A 59 2.73 2.87 -15.27
C PHE A 59 2.90 2.04 -14.00
N GLY A 60 1.87 1.27 -13.64
CA GLY A 60 1.92 0.27 -12.59
C GLY A 60 2.93 -0.83 -12.95
N SER A 61 3.82 -1.14 -12.02
CA SER A 61 4.80 -2.20 -12.15
C SER A 61 4.41 -3.44 -11.34
N TYR A 62 4.84 -4.61 -11.82
CA TYR A 62 4.75 -5.87 -11.07
C TYR A 62 6.16 -6.31 -10.62
N PRO A 63 6.28 -7.02 -9.48
CA PRO A 63 5.22 -7.38 -8.54
C PRO A 63 4.76 -6.20 -7.69
N VAL A 64 3.50 -6.20 -7.25
CA VAL A 64 2.95 -5.16 -6.37
C VAL A 64 2.11 -5.75 -5.23
N ILE A 65 2.16 -5.10 -4.06
CA ILE A 65 1.21 -5.31 -2.96
C ILE A 65 0.15 -4.20 -3.07
N PRO A 66 -1.08 -4.50 -3.53
CA PRO A 66 -2.16 -3.51 -3.58
C PRO A 66 -2.69 -3.21 -2.16
N GLY A 67 -3.53 -2.16 -2.05
CA GLY A 67 -4.17 -1.77 -0.78
C GLY A 67 -3.84 -0.34 -0.33
N HIS A 68 -4.27 0.65 -1.10
CA HIS A 68 -4.08 2.08 -0.80
C HIS A 68 -5.29 2.70 -0.04
N GLU A 69 -6.26 1.88 0.36
CA GLU A 69 -7.47 2.30 1.09
C GLU A 69 -7.56 1.55 2.44
N SER A 70 -6.61 1.82 3.35
CA SER A 70 -6.41 0.98 4.55
C SER A 70 -6.88 1.65 5.85
N VAL A 71 -7.49 0.84 6.74
CA VAL A 71 -7.74 1.19 8.15
C VAL A 71 -6.86 0.29 9.01
N ALA A 72 -6.14 0.88 9.96
CA ALA A 72 -5.12 0.17 10.72
C ALA A 72 -4.95 0.76 12.13
N VAL A 73 -4.31 -0.01 13.00
CA VAL A 73 -3.87 0.44 14.33
C VAL A 73 -2.37 0.72 14.29
N VAL A 74 -1.95 1.90 14.74
CA VAL A 74 -0.52 2.20 14.93
C VAL A 74 0.03 1.29 16.03
N VAL A 75 1.08 0.53 15.74
CA VAL A 75 1.75 -0.36 16.72
C VAL A 75 3.15 0.12 17.10
N GLU A 76 3.77 0.93 16.25
CA GLU A 76 5.06 1.57 16.52
C GLU A 76 5.13 2.89 15.74
N ILE A 77 5.74 3.92 16.30
CA ILE A 77 5.88 5.25 15.68
C ILE A 77 7.19 5.89 16.11
N THR A 78 7.89 6.54 15.17
CA THR A 78 9.12 7.28 15.50
C THR A 78 8.83 8.60 16.23
N PRO A 79 9.77 9.15 17.02
CA PRO A 79 9.56 10.43 17.69
C PRO A 79 9.21 11.58 16.75
N LYS A 80 9.85 11.62 15.57
CA LYS A 80 9.54 12.62 14.53
C LYS A 80 8.17 12.43 13.91
N ALA A 81 7.80 11.19 13.55
CA ALA A 81 6.45 10.93 13.06
C ALA A 81 5.38 11.33 14.09
N MET A 82 5.66 11.12 15.39
CA MET A 82 4.76 11.50 16.47
C MET A 82 4.67 13.03 16.66
N SER A 83 5.72 13.80 16.38
CA SER A 83 5.63 15.27 16.42
C SER A 83 4.85 15.85 15.24
N ASP A 84 4.89 15.16 14.10
CA ASP A 84 4.37 15.67 12.83
C ASP A 84 2.92 15.18 12.57
N ILE A 85 2.44 14.16 13.29
CA ILE A 85 1.12 13.59 13.08
C ILE A 85 0.01 14.52 13.57
N GLU A 86 -0.97 14.78 12.70
CA GLU A 86 -2.20 15.50 13.06
C GLU A 86 -3.23 14.53 13.63
N LEU A 87 -3.70 14.79 14.84
CA LEU A 87 -4.74 14.01 15.50
C LEU A 87 -6.03 14.84 15.59
N TYR A 88 -7.08 14.33 14.98
CA TYR A 88 -8.42 14.89 15.06
C TYR A 88 -9.19 14.11 16.13
N VAL A 89 -9.38 14.73 17.30
CA VAL A 89 -10.11 14.18 18.46
C VAL A 89 -11.51 14.75 18.58
#